data_AF-G9X3A9-F1
#
_entry.id   AF-G9X3A9-F1
#
_cell.length_a   1.000
_cell.length_b   1.000
_cell.length_c   1.000
_cell.angle_alpha   90.00
_cell.angle_beta   90.00
_cell.angle_gamma   90.00
#
_symmetry.space_group_name_H-M   'P 1'
#
loop_
_entity.id
_entity.type
_entity.pdbx_description
1 polymer ?
#
loop_
_entity_poly.entity_id
_entity_poly.type
_entity_poly.pdbx_seq_one_letter_code
_entity_poly.pdbx_strand_id
1 'polypeptide(L)'
;MWIMFFIVFVPIIIGLIHFCFSEKNNTKDYVLNSQNKRSQEINKKISDYEQKKIEYKIPTTAKSVFMPSINGSYFIHKQNNFLILFGDSCVFYNKQKNSMQSIYVIPIDFILYYKTQGEVRYEMQISGGGGGGSSIKGAVVGGFIAGSAGAIIGSRNKINEIKSETVKKDERIVELVYITNKNNENSLSLFFDYNSLSVFSELIPEKSYESYKKNKQQIIEINPTNKDIFLQIEKLAELKNKNILTEEEFLEKKTKLLSQI
;
A
#
# COMPACT_ATOMS: atom_id res chain seq x y z
N MET A 1 57.66 28.61 29.80
CA MET A 1 56.21 28.50 30.07
C MET A 1 55.39 28.08 28.84
N TRP A 2 55.72 28.53 27.61
CA TRP A 2 55.01 28.15 26.37
C TRP A 2 55.20 26.69 25.92
N ILE A 3 56.34 26.07 26.24
CA ILE A 3 56.66 24.69 25.85
C ILE A 3 55.75 23.65 26.53
N MET A 4 55.35 23.88 27.80
CA MET A 4 54.40 22.99 28.48
C MET A 4 52.99 23.06 27.89
N PHE A 5 52.61 24.18 27.27
CA PHE A 5 51.30 24.35 26.65
C PHE A 5 51.17 23.49 25.38
N PHE A 6 52.23 23.42 24.57
CA PHE A 6 52.25 22.57 23.37
C PHE A 6 52.22 21.07 23.70
N ILE A 7 52.91 20.64 24.76
CA ILE A 7 52.98 19.22 25.14
C ILE A 7 51.61 18.69 25.58
N VAL A 8 50.77 19.53 26.20
CA VAL A 8 49.46 19.11 26.71
C VAL A 8 48.35 19.24 25.66
N PHE A 9 48.34 20.30 24.86
CA PHE A 9 47.23 20.56 23.94
C PHE A 9 47.33 19.83 22.59
N VAL A 10 48.54 19.58 22.08
CA VAL A 10 48.74 18.83 20.82
C VAL A 10 48.15 17.41 20.85
N PRO A 11 48.39 16.57 21.88
CA PRO A 11 47.79 15.23 21.92
C PRO A 11 46.26 15.26 22.06
N ILE A 12 45.69 16.29 22.70
CA ILE A 12 44.24 16.48 22.81
C ILE A 12 43.65 16.79 21.42
N ILE A 13 44.30 17.67 20.65
CA ILE A 13 43.87 18.00 19.28
C ILE A 13 44.00 16.77 18.37
N ILE A 14 45.09 16.01 18.46
CA ILE A 14 45.28 14.77 17.69
C ILE A 14 44.20 13.74 18.08
N GLY A 15 43.89 13.60 19.37
CA GLY A 15 42.82 12.72 19.85
C GLY A 15 41.44 13.12 19.34
N LEU A 16 41.13 14.42 19.31
CA LEU A 16 39.88 14.95 18.75
C LEU A 16 39.78 14.72 17.23
N ILE A 17 40.87 14.92 16.49
CA ILE A 17 40.92 14.65 15.04
C ILE A 17 40.69 13.16 14.79
N HIS A 18 41.33 12.28 15.55
CA HIS A 18 41.19 10.83 15.40
C HIS A 18 39.77 10.34 15.76
N PHE A 19 39.15 10.93 16.77
CA PHE A 19 37.76 10.65 17.16
C PHE A 19 36.77 11.07 16.06
N CYS A 20 36.89 12.30 15.54
CA CYS A 20 36.04 12.78 14.45
C CYS A 20 36.21 11.98 13.16
N PHE A 21 37.42 11.50 12.86
CA PHE A 21 37.66 10.68 11.67
C PHE A 21 37.04 9.27 11.81
N SER A 22 37.10 8.69 13.02
CA SER A 22 36.50 7.39 13.34
C SER A 22 34.97 7.41 13.19
N GLU A 23 34.30 8.45 13.71
CA GLU A 23 32.85 8.58 13.66
C GLU A 23 32.31 8.69 12.21
N LYS A 24 33.05 9.40 11.34
CA LYS A 24 32.71 9.56 9.93
C LYS A 24 32.84 8.25 9.14
N ASN A 25 33.81 7.41 9.47
CA ASN A 25 34.00 6.10 8.81
C ASN A 25 32.91 5.12 9.23
N ASN A 26 32.58 5.03 10.53
CA ASN A 26 31.50 4.18 11.03
C ASN A 26 30.14 4.50 10.37
N THR A 27 29.85 5.78 10.13
CA THR A 27 28.61 6.19 9.46
C THR A 27 28.57 5.74 8.00
N LYS A 28 29.69 5.86 7.27
CA LYS A 28 29.79 5.40 5.87
C LYS A 28 29.64 3.88 5.77
N ASP A 29 30.29 3.14 6.66
CA ASP A 29 30.23 1.68 6.69
C ASP A 29 28.81 1.18 7.02
N TYR A 30 28.09 1.87 7.92
CA TYR A 30 26.69 1.59 8.19
C TYR A 30 25.80 1.80 6.97
N VAL A 31 25.95 2.94 6.27
CA VAL A 31 25.16 3.24 5.06
C VAL A 31 25.45 2.22 3.96
N LEU A 32 26.73 1.91 3.70
CA LEU A 32 27.14 0.93 2.70
C LEU A 32 26.60 -0.48 3.02
N ASN A 33 26.68 -0.91 4.28
CA ASN A 33 26.13 -2.20 4.71
C ASN A 33 24.61 -2.28 4.58
N SER A 34 23.89 -1.18 4.87
CA SER A 34 22.44 -1.14 4.69
C SER A 34 22.03 -1.23 3.20
N GLN A 35 22.77 -0.56 2.31
CA GLN A 35 22.58 -0.64 0.87
C GLN A 35 22.88 -2.04 0.33
N ASN A 36 23.99 -2.65 0.77
CA ASN A 36 24.37 -4.00 0.37
C ASN A 36 23.35 -5.05 0.82
N LYS A 37 22.84 -4.96 2.06
CA LYS A 37 21.76 -5.84 2.54
C LYS A 37 20.50 -5.70 1.68
N ARG A 38 20.08 -4.47 1.35
CA ARG A 38 18.93 -4.21 0.48
C ARG A 38 19.13 -4.78 -0.92
N SER A 39 20.31 -4.62 -1.52
CA SER A 39 20.65 -5.18 -2.83
C SER A 39 20.68 -6.71 -2.81
N GLN A 40 21.19 -7.33 -1.74
CA GLN A 40 21.16 -8.78 -1.56
C GLN A 40 19.73 -9.31 -1.43
N GLU A 41 18.87 -8.63 -0.68
CA GLU A 41 17.44 -8.98 -0.57
C GLU A 41 16.71 -8.86 -1.92
N ILE A 42 17.00 -7.81 -2.70
CA ILE A 42 16.45 -7.63 -4.05
C ILE A 42 16.92 -8.77 -4.97
N ASN A 43 18.22 -9.09 -4.97
CA ASN A 43 18.78 -10.15 -5.81
C ASN A 43 18.22 -11.53 -5.43
N LYS A 44 18.03 -11.79 -4.12
CA LYS A 44 17.38 -13.01 -3.64
C LYS A 44 15.93 -13.09 -4.15
N LYS A 45 15.16 -12.00 -4.05
CA LYS A 45 13.79 -11.94 -4.59
C LYS A 45 13.75 -12.17 -6.10
N ILE A 46 14.70 -11.62 -6.85
CA ILE A 46 14.83 -11.83 -8.31
C ILE A 46 15.19 -13.29 -8.63
N SER A 47 16.11 -13.90 -7.88
CA SER A 47 16.47 -15.30 -8.06
C SER A 47 15.30 -16.25 -7.75
N ASP A 48 14.62 -16.02 -6.62
CA ASP A 48 13.42 -16.78 -6.24
C ASP A 48 12.31 -16.61 -7.29
N TYR A 49 12.19 -15.41 -7.89
CA TYR A 49 11.27 -15.07 -8.97
C TYR A 49 11.55 -15.87 -10.26
N GLU A 50 12.81 -15.94 -10.71
CA GLU A 50 13.18 -16.67 -11.93
C GLU A 50 13.00 -18.19 -11.76
N GLN A 51 13.28 -18.72 -10.56
CA GLN A 51 13.12 -20.14 -10.28
C GLN A 51 11.64 -20.59 -10.32
N LYS A 52 10.73 -19.76 -9.79
CA LYS A 52 9.28 -20.04 -9.77
C LYS A 52 8.63 -19.94 -11.13
N LYS A 53 9.16 -19.08 -12.00
CA LYS A 53 8.73 -18.97 -13.39
C LYS A 53 8.88 -20.31 -14.12
N ILE A 54 9.97 -21.03 -13.83
CA ILE A 54 10.27 -22.36 -14.37
C ILE A 54 9.35 -23.42 -13.73
N GLU A 55 9.21 -23.41 -12.40
CA GLU A 55 8.39 -24.38 -11.65
C GLU A 55 6.91 -24.36 -12.09
N TYR A 56 6.30 -23.18 -12.16
CA TYR A 56 4.88 -23.03 -12.50
C TYR A 56 4.62 -22.89 -14.00
N LYS A 57 5.66 -23.02 -14.84
CA LYS A 57 5.58 -22.80 -16.30
C LYS A 57 4.87 -21.49 -16.63
N ILE A 58 5.22 -20.42 -15.89
CA ILE A 58 4.56 -19.13 -16.03
C ILE A 58 4.84 -18.59 -17.45
N PRO A 59 3.80 -18.24 -18.23
CA PRO A 59 4.00 -17.69 -19.56
C PRO A 59 4.91 -16.45 -19.52
N THR A 60 5.76 -16.30 -20.53
CA THR A 60 6.65 -15.12 -20.65
C THR A 60 5.88 -13.80 -20.75
N THR A 61 4.61 -13.88 -21.16
CA THR A 61 3.65 -12.78 -21.26
C THR A 61 2.98 -12.42 -19.92
N ALA A 62 3.25 -13.15 -18.84
CA ALA A 62 2.68 -12.84 -17.53
C ALA A 62 3.31 -11.56 -16.96
N LYS A 63 2.50 -10.77 -16.24
CA LYS A 63 2.91 -9.48 -15.66
C LYS A 63 2.86 -9.53 -14.15
N SER A 64 3.82 -8.89 -13.50
CA SER A 64 3.87 -8.80 -12.05
C SER A 64 2.83 -7.82 -11.51
N VAL A 65 2.18 -8.18 -10.42
CA VAL A 65 1.25 -7.36 -9.63
C VAL A 65 1.52 -7.57 -8.15
N PHE A 66 1.16 -6.60 -7.31
CA PHE A 66 1.29 -6.74 -5.86
C PHE A 66 -0.08 -6.69 -5.19
N MET A 67 -0.33 -7.58 -4.24
CA MET A 67 -1.55 -7.59 -3.44
C MET A 67 -1.23 -7.20 -1.99
N PRO A 68 -1.57 -5.96 -1.57
CA PRO A 68 -1.22 -5.47 -0.24
C PRO A 68 -1.82 -6.29 0.91
N SER A 69 -3.04 -6.80 0.75
CA SER A 69 -3.78 -7.52 1.79
C SER A 69 -3.08 -8.77 2.32
N ILE A 70 -2.26 -9.39 1.48
CA ILE A 70 -1.52 -10.62 1.76
C ILE A 70 -0.01 -10.43 1.60
N ASN A 71 0.43 -9.17 1.45
CA ASN A 71 1.83 -8.77 1.26
C ASN A 71 2.57 -9.64 0.22
N GLY A 72 1.87 -9.98 -0.87
CA GLY A 72 2.31 -10.98 -1.83
C GLY A 72 2.52 -10.39 -3.22
N SER A 73 3.58 -10.82 -3.89
CA SER A 73 3.79 -10.56 -5.33
C SER A 73 3.20 -11.71 -6.14
N TYR A 74 2.46 -11.37 -7.17
CA TYR A 74 1.76 -12.32 -8.04
C TYR A 74 2.09 -12.03 -9.50
N PHE A 75 1.82 -13.01 -10.35
CA PHE A 75 1.81 -12.85 -11.79
C PHE A 75 0.38 -12.96 -12.30
N ILE A 76 0.01 -12.09 -13.23
CA ILE A 76 -1.26 -12.17 -13.93
C ILE A 76 -0.98 -12.43 -15.41
N HIS A 77 -1.73 -13.37 -15.97
CA HIS A 77 -1.74 -13.64 -17.39
C HIS A 77 -3.18 -13.79 -17.89
N LYS A 78 -3.47 -13.20 -19.04
CA LYS A 78 -4.71 -13.48 -19.78
C LYS A 78 -4.45 -14.60 -20.78
N GLN A 79 -5.18 -15.70 -20.63
CA GLN A 79 -5.20 -16.79 -21.59
C GLN A 79 -6.64 -17.04 -22.03
N ASN A 80 -6.92 -16.83 -23.32
CA ASN A 80 -8.27 -16.92 -23.89
C ASN A 80 -9.27 -16.05 -23.09
N ASN A 81 -10.30 -16.69 -22.51
CA ASN A 81 -11.34 -16.05 -21.70
C ASN A 81 -11.07 -16.14 -20.18
N PHE A 82 -9.82 -16.37 -19.78
CA PHE A 82 -9.45 -16.53 -18.37
C PHE A 82 -8.35 -15.54 -17.97
N LEU A 83 -8.52 -14.96 -16.80
CA LEU A 83 -7.47 -14.27 -16.06
C LEU A 83 -6.88 -15.26 -15.05
N ILE A 84 -5.58 -15.52 -15.18
CA ILE A 84 -4.85 -16.51 -14.38
C ILE A 84 -3.87 -15.77 -13.49
N LEU A 85 -3.94 -16.03 -12.18
CA LEU A 85 -3.03 -15.48 -11.18
C LEU A 85 -2.13 -16.58 -10.62
N PHE A 86 -0.83 -16.33 -10.57
CA PHE A 86 0.21 -17.21 -10.02
C PHE A 86 0.91 -16.52 -8.85
N GLY A 87 1.28 -17.23 -7.77
CA GLY A 87 2.06 -16.61 -6.70
C GLY A 87 2.37 -17.51 -5.50
N ASP A 88 3.40 -17.14 -4.75
CA ASP A 88 3.93 -17.87 -3.58
C ASP A 88 2.94 -18.06 -2.43
N SER A 89 1.99 -17.14 -2.33
CA SER A 89 0.94 -17.15 -1.31
C SER A 89 -0.44 -17.38 -1.93
N CYS A 90 -0.50 -17.85 -3.19
CA CYS A 90 -1.69 -18.51 -3.71
C CYS A 90 -1.84 -19.85 -2.98
N VAL A 91 -2.25 -19.81 -1.72
CA VAL A 91 -2.75 -20.99 -1.04
C VAL A 91 -4.26 -20.86 -1.07
N PHE A 92 -4.83 -21.05 -2.25
CA PHE A 92 -6.28 -21.15 -2.37
C PHE A 92 -6.65 -22.60 -2.08
N TYR A 93 -7.46 -22.81 -1.04
CA TYR A 93 -8.02 -24.12 -0.75
C TYR A 93 -9.05 -24.45 -1.84
N ASN A 94 -8.68 -25.35 -2.74
CA ASN A 94 -9.61 -25.84 -3.74
C ASN A 94 -10.53 -26.88 -3.08
N LYS A 95 -11.75 -26.46 -2.72
CA LYS A 95 -12.74 -27.33 -2.05
C LYS A 95 -13.12 -28.57 -2.86
N GLN A 96 -13.05 -28.53 -4.20
CA GLN A 96 -13.35 -29.69 -5.04
C GLN A 96 -12.19 -30.70 -5.07
N LYS A 97 -10.94 -30.22 -5.02
CA LYS A 97 -9.74 -31.05 -5.12
C LYS A 97 -9.05 -31.32 -3.78
N ASN A 98 -9.60 -30.82 -2.68
CA ASN A 98 -9.07 -30.90 -1.32
C ASN A 98 -7.55 -30.65 -1.24
N SER A 99 -7.06 -29.65 -1.99
CA SER A 99 -5.63 -29.36 -2.15
C SER A 99 -5.38 -27.86 -2.27
N MET A 100 -4.20 -27.43 -1.82
CA MET A 100 -3.73 -26.06 -2.00
C MET A 100 -3.27 -25.88 -3.45
N GLN A 101 -3.77 -24.84 -4.13
CA GLN A 101 -3.36 -24.52 -5.50
C GLN A 101 -2.71 -23.15 -5.58
N SER A 102 -1.50 -23.12 -6.15
CA SER A 102 -0.71 -21.93 -6.46
C SER A 102 -1.24 -21.09 -7.64
N ILE A 103 -2.38 -21.50 -8.21
CA ILE A 103 -2.99 -20.91 -9.40
C ILE A 103 -4.44 -20.55 -9.09
N TYR A 104 -4.80 -19.28 -9.29
CA TYR A 104 -6.18 -18.81 -9.21
C TYR A 104 -6.67 -18.44 -10.61
N VAL A 105 -7.83 -18.95 -11.01
CA VAL A 105 -8.37 -18.78 -12.37
C VAL A 105 -9.74 -18.11 -12.30
N ILE A 106 -9.88 -16.98 -13.00
CA ILE A 106 -11.11 -16.20 -13.06
C ILE A 106 -11.56 -16.13 -14.52
N PRO A 107 -12.75 -16.63 -14.88
CA PRO A 107 -13.33 -16.37 -16.19
C PRO A 107 -13.52 -14.86 -16.38
N ILE A 108 -13.10 -14.31 -17.52
CA ILE A 108 -13.22 -12.87 -17.79
C ILE A 108 -14.69 -12.45 -17.82
N ASP A 109 -15.59 -13.30 -18.30
CA ASP A 109 -17.03 -13.05 -18.25
C ASP A 109 -17.57 -12.88 -16.83
N PHE A 110 -16.89 -13.41 -15.82
CA PHE A 110 -17.29 -13.30 -14.42
C PHE A 110 -16.73 -12.01 -13.79
N ILE A 111 -15.74 -11.38 -14.43
CA ILE A 111 -15.22 -10.08 -14.00
C ILE A 111 -16.27 -9.02 -14.36
N LEU A 112 -16.73 -8.29 -13.33
CA LEU A 112 -17.66 -7.18 -13.49
C LEU A 112 -16.90 -5.94 -13.97
N TYR A 113 -15.89 -5.54 -13.19
CA TYR A 113 -15.01 -4.43 -13.53
C TYR A 113 -13.75 -4.41 -12.67
N TYR A 114 -12.77 -3.59 -13.08
CA TYR A 114 -11.74 -3.07 -12.18
C TYR A 114 -11.83 -1.54 -12.06
N LYS A 115 -11.47 -0.99 -10.89
CA LYS A 115 -11.41 0.45 -10.64
C LYS A 115 -10.29 0.81 -9.67
N THR A 116 -9.87 2.07 -9.70
CA THR A 116 -9.00 2.64 -8.68
C THR A 116 -9.81 3.15 -7.50
N GLN A 117 -9.31 2.93 -6.29
CA GLN A 117 -9.82 3.52 -5.04
C GLN A 117 -8.68 4.14 -4.25
N GLY A 118 -9.01 4.96 -3.24
CA GLY A 118 -8.04 5.65 -2.39
C GLY A 118 -7.61 7.01 -2.95
N GLU A 119 -6.71 7.67 -2.22
CA GLU A 119 -6.30 9.05 -2.47
C GLU A 119 -4.80 9.25 -2.23
N VAL A 120 -4.29 10.38 -2.74
CA VAL A 120 -2.94 10.86 -2.45
C VAL A 120 -3.07 12.04 -1.49
N ARG A 121 -2.50 11.91 -0.31
CA ARG A 121 -2.46 12.96 0.70
C ARG A 121 -1.03 13.43 0.92
N TYR A 122 -0.89 14.71 1.25
CA TYR A 122 0.36 15.31 1.67
C TYR A 122 0.17 15.77 3.11
N GLU A 123 0.95 15.19 4.02
CA GLU A 123 0.95 15.55 5.43
C GLU A 123 2.20 16.34 5.75
N MET A 124 2.05 17.45 6.45
CA MET A 124 3.18 18.21 6.97
C MET A 124 3.52 17.69 8.36
N GLN A 125 4.66 17.02 8.49
CA GLN A 125 5.18 16.58 9.77
C GLN A 125 6.16 17.63 10.29
N ILE A 126 5.79 18.25 11.40
CA ILE A 126 6.64 19.21 12.10
C ILE A 126 7.26 18.49 13.30
N SER A 127 8.58 18.44 13.34
CA SER A 127 9.35 17.85 14.43
C SER A 127 10.39 18.85 14.93
N GLY A 128 10.93 18.60 16.13
CA GLY A 128 11.81 19.56 16.79
C GLY A 128 11.03 20.70 17.45
N GLY A 129 11.75 21.72 17.88
CA GLY A 129 11.25 22.62 18.91
C GLY A 129 11.26 21.99 20.31
N GLY A 130 10.80 22.78 21.27
CA GLY A 130 10.89 22.51 22.71
C GLY A 130 11.32 23.79 23.43
N GLY A 131 10.64 24.12 24.54
CA GLY A 131 11.05 25.24 25.39
C GLY A 131 12.42 24.90 25.98
N GLY A 132 13.42 25.74 25.73
CA GLY A 132 14.81 25.60 26.21
C GLY A 132 14.91 25.62 27.74
N GLY A 133 14.37 24.57 28.36
CA GLY A 133 14.27 24.39 29.80
C GLY A 133 15.64 24.30 30.45
N SER A 134 15.65 24.32 31.78
CA SER A 134 16.88 24.40 32.55
C SER A 134 17.44 23.01 32.86
N SER A 135 18.72 22.80 32.56
CA SER A 135 19.52 21.65 32.95
C SER A 135 20.33 21.98 34.19
N ILE A 136 19.99 21.34 35.31
CA ILE A 136 20.75 21.44 36.56
C ILE A 136 22.20 20.99 36.32
N LYS A 137 22.41 19.92 35.55
CA LYS A 137 23.75 19.41 35.22
C LYS A 137 24.55 20.43 34.40
N GLY A 138 23.90 21.07 33.43
CA GLY A 138 24.53 22.12 32.63
C GLY A 138 24.85 23.39 33.45
N ALA A 139 23.98 23.75 34.40
CA ALA A 139 24.18 24.88 35.31
C ALA A 139 25.39 24.68 36.24
N VAL A 140 25.55 23.48 36.78
CA VAL A 140 26.68 23.15 37.66
C VAL A 140 28.00 23.19 36.89
N VAL A 141 28.05 22.59 35.70
CA VAL A 141 29.28 22.57 34.87
C VAL A 141 29.62 23.98 34.38
N GLY A 142 28.64 24.73 33.87
CA GLY A 142 28.85 26.11 33.45
C GLY A 142 29.27 27.01 34.61
N GLY A 143 28.71 26.79 35.80
CA GLY A 143 29.02 27.50 37.03
C GLY A 143 30.46 27.33 37.49
N PHE A 144 31.00 26.12 37.36
CA PHE A 144 32.39 25.83 37.68
C PHE A 144 33.38 26.53 36.74
N ILE A 145 33.02 26.70 35.46
CA ILE A 145 33.91 27.29 34.45
C ILE A 145 33.89 28.82 34.48
N ALA A 146 32.71 29.43 34.61
CA ALA A 146 32.54 30.88 34.45
C ALA A 146 31.62 31.52 35.51
N GLY A 147 31.51 30.89 36.69
CA GLY A 147 30.72 31.40 37.81
C GLY A 147 29.23 31.53 37.48
N SER A 148 28.55 32.48 38.13
CA SER A 148 27.10 32.67 37.97
C SER A 148 26.67 32.87 36.50
N ALA A 149 27.45 33.60 35.70
CA ALA A 149 27.17 33.79 34.28
C ALA A 149 27.27 32.47 33.48
N GLY A 150 28.30 31.67 33.76
CA GLY A 150 28.46 30.35 33.17
C GLY A 150 27.35 29.38 33.56
N ALA A 151 26.87 29.43 34.81
CA ALA A 151 25.74 28.62 35.27
C ALA A 151 24.45 28.95 34.51
N ILE A 152 24.18 30.23 34.26
CA ILE A 152 22.99 30.67 33.52
C ILE A 152 23.04 30.17 32.07
N ILE A 153 24.17 30.33 31.38
CA ILE A 153 24.31 29.89 29.99
C ILE A 153 24.31 28.36 29.90
N GLY A 154 25.08 27.70 30.76
CA GLY A 154 25.18 26.24 30.82
C GLY A 154 23.87 25.57 31.20
N SER A 155 23.00 26.25 31.96
CA SER A 155 21.67 25.73 32.30
C SER A 155 20.75 25.59 31.08
N ARG A 156 21.02 26.21 29.94
CA ARG A 156 20.09 26.17 28.80
C ARG A 156 20.20 24.84 28.05
N ASN A 157 19.12 24.07 28.03
CA ASN A 157 19.00 22.93 27.14
C ASN A 157 19.02 23.38 25.68
N LYS A 158 19.68 22.58 24.83
CA LYS A 158 19.72 22.82 23.39
C LYS A 158 18.31 22.70 22.83
N ILE A 159 17.85 23.73 22.12
CA ILE A 159 16.59 23.69 21.41
C ILE A 159 16.82 22.88 20.13
N ASN A 160 15.98 21.87 19.90
CA ASN A 160 16.02 21.13 18.65
C ASN A 160 15.51 22.04 17.53
N GLU A 161 16.23 22.10 16.42
CA GLU A 161 15.76 22.83 15.23
C GLU A 161 14.38 22.32 14.81
N ILE A 162 13.47 23.25 14.50
CA ILE A 162 12.17 22.92 13.94
C ILE A 162 12.41 22.44 12.52
N LYS A 163 12.03 21.20 12.24
CA LYS A 163 12.08 20.58 10.93
C LYS A 163 10.64 20.36 10.46
N SER A 164 10.34 20.82 9.26
CA SER A 164 9.08 20.51 8.58
C SER A 164 9.39 19.61 7.41
N GLU A 165 8.77 18.43 7.37
CA GLU A 165 8.85 17.49 6.27
C GLU A 165 7.46 17.30 5.66
N THR A 166 7.36 17.40 4.33
CA THR A 166 6.13 17.02 3.63
C THR A 166 6.21 15.54 3.30
N VAL A 167 5.37 14.75 3.96
CA VAL A 167 5.26 13.31 3.75
C VAL A 167 4.10 13.04 2.81
N LYS A 168 4.40 12.45 1.65
CA LYS A 168 3.38 11.95 0.71
C LYS A 168 2.87 10.59 1.20
N LYS A 169 1.56 10.47 1.42
CA LYS A 169 0.86 9.21 1.63
C LYS A 169 0.03 8.88 0.40
N ASP A 170 0.39 7.81 -0.30
CA ASP A 170 -0.33 7.31 -1.47
C ASP A 170 -1.06 6.03 -1.08
N GLU A 171 -2.37 6.12 -0.89
CA GLU A 171 -3.22 5.01 -0.43
C GLU A 171 -4.04 4.41 -1.59
N ARG A 172 -3.67 4.75 -2.83
CA ARG A 172 -4.38 4.27 -4.00
C ARG A 172 -4.18 2.77 -4.20
N ILE A 173 -5.28 2.08 -4.53
CA ILE A 173 -5.32 0.65 -4.82
C ILE A 173 -6.19 0.38 -6.05
N VAL A 174 -6.01 -0.78 -6.67
CA VAL A 174 -6.89 -1.28 -7.73
C VAL A 174 -7.78 -2.39 -7.16
N GLU A 175 -9.08 -2.20 -7.24
CA GLU A 175 -10.08 -3.21 -6.89
C GLU A 175 -10.55 -3.92 -8.17
N LEU A 176 -10.43 -5.25 -8.20
CA LEU A 176 -11.00 -6.14 -9.22
C LEU A 176 -12.23 -6.83 -8.63
N VAL A 177 -13.41 -6.58 -9.21
CA VAL A 177 -14.68 -7.16 -8.76
C VAL A 177 -15.15 -8.23 -9.73
N TYR A 178 -15.49 -9.40 -9.21
CA TYR A 178 -15.95 -10.54 -10.01
C TYR A 178 -17.00 -11.37 -9.26
N ILE A 179 -17.84 -12.10 -9.99
CA ILE A 179 -18.81 -13.05 -9.42
C ILE A 179 -18.22 -14.46 -9.39
N THR A 180 -18.65 -15.29 -8.44
CA THR A 180 -18.20 -16.70 -8.36
C THR A 180 -19.09 -17.65 -9.14
N ASN A 181 -20.34 -17.26 -9.42
CA ASN A 181 -21.31 -18.03 -10.18
C ASN A 181 -22.26 -17.05 -10.89
N LYS A 182 -22.59 -17.32 -12.17
CA LYS A 182 -23.54 -16.50 -12.96
C LYS A 182 -24.93 -16.38 -12.32
N ASN A 183 -25.33 -17.34 -11.49
CA ASN A 183 -26.64 -17.37 -10.84
C ASN A 183 -26.67 -16.75 -9.44
N ASN A 184 -25.53 -16.25 -8.93
CA ASN A 184 -25.42 -15.73 -7.57
C ASN A 184 -24.97 -14.26 -7.62
N GLU A 185 -25.68 -13.38 -6.91
CA GLU A 185 -25.39 -11.93 -6.88
C GLU A 185 -24.15 -11.60 -6.02
N ASN A 186 -23.58 -12.59 -5.33
CA ASN A 186 -22.40 -12.40 -4.50
C ASN A 186 -21.14 -12.14 -5.35
N SER A 187 -20.74 -10.87 -5.38
CA SER A 187 -19.45 -10.44 -5.92
C SER A 187 -18.35 -10.53 -4.86
N LEU A 188 -17.15 -10.88 -5.30
CA LEU A 188 -15.91 -10.82 -4.53
C LEU A 188 -15.00 -9.73 -5.08
N SER A 189 -14.14 -9.19 -4.22
CA SER A 189 -13.14 -8.18 -4.57
C SER A 189 -11.73 -8.70 -4.30
N LEU A 190 -10.83 -8.50 -5.26
CA LEU A 190 -9.38 -8.61 -5.07
C LEU A 190 -8.75 -7.23 -5.12
N PHE A 191 -7.81 -6.96 -4.21
CA PHE A 191 -7.15 -5.66 -4.10
C PHE A 191 -5.68 -5.76 -4.47
N PHE A 192 -5.27 -4.89 -5.37
CA PHE A 192 -3.91 -4.78 -5.90
C PHE A 192 -3.36 -3.38 -5.63
N ASP A 193 -2.04 -3.24 -5.67
CA ASP A 193 -1.40 -1.93 -5.62
C ASP A 193 -1.74 -1.08 -6.84
N TYR A 194 -1.54 0.22 -6.71
CA TYR A 194 -1.86 1.17 -7.78
C TYR A 194 -1.10 0.89 -9.09
N ASN A 195 0.13 0.37 -9.04
CA ASN A 195 0.91 0.09 -10.26
C ASN A 195 0.28 -0.98 -11.14
N SER A 196 -0.50 -1.89 -10.53
CA SER A 196 -1.23 -2.95 -11.23
C SER A 196 -2.32 -2.42 -12.17
N LEU A 197 -2.69 -1.13 -12.08
CA LEU A 197 -3.67 -0.51 -13.00
C LEU A 197 -3.26 -0.65 -14.47
N SER A 198 -1.96 -0.47 -14.75
CA SER A 198 -1.41 -0.59 -16.11
C SER A 198 -1.59 -2.01 -16.66
N VAL A 199 -1.40 -3.03 -15.80
CA VAL A 199 -1.57 -4.45 -16.15
C VAL A 199 -3.02 -4.74 -16.52
N PHE A 200 -3.99 -4.28 -15.73
CA PHE A 200 -5.41 -4.50 -16.04
C PHE A 200 -5.88 -3.73 -17.29
N SER A 201 -5.36 -2.51 -17.47
CA SER A 201 -5.66 -1.68 -18.64
C SER A 201 -5.18 -2.34 -19.95
N GLU A 202 -4.13 -3.15 -19.88
CA GLU A 202 -3.62 -3.89 -21.02
C GLU A 202 -4.30 -5.24 -21.21
N LEU A 203 -4.48 -6.02 -20.13
CA LEU A 203 -5.01 -7.39 -20.24
C LEU A 203 -6.53 -7.42 -20.46
N ILE A 204 -7.29 -6.58 -19.77
CA ILE A 204 -8.76 -6.60 -19.79
C ILE A 204 -9.35 -5.19 -19.91
N PRO A 205 -8.94 -4.35 -20.88
CA PRO A 205 -9.42 -2.98 -21.04
C PRO A 205 -10.96 -2.86 -21.07
N GLU A 206 -11.63 -3.86 -21.63
CA GLU A 206 -13.09 -3.98 -21.70
C GLU A 206 -13.77 -4.06 -20.32
N LYS A 207 -13.03 -4.46 -19.28
CA LYS A 207 -13.49 -4.54 -17.89
C LYS A 207 -13.17 -3.30 -17.07
N SER A 208 -12.76 -2.19 -17.68
CA SER A 208 -12.64 -0.94 -16.93
C SER A 208 -14.00 -0.52 -16.34
N TYR A 209 -14.00 0.11 -15.17
CA TYR A 209 -15.26 0.57 -14.57
C TYR A 209 -16.01 1.59 -15.44
N GLU A 210 -15.29 2.38 -16.22
CA GLU A 210 -15.90 3.30 -17.19
C GLU A 210 -16.57 2.55 -18.35
N SER A 211 -15.94 1.48 -18.86
CA SER A 211 -16.56 0.56 -19.83
C SER A 211 -17.81 -0.10 -19.24
N TYR A 212 -17.74 -0.57 -18.00
CA TYR A 212 -18.87 -1.16 -17.29
C TYR A 212 -20.05 -0.19 -17.13
N LYS A 213 -19.81 1.06 -16.72
CA LYS A 213 -20.84 2.09 -16.62
C LYS A 213 -21.51 2.37 -17.96
N LYS A 214 -20.72 2.55 -19.02
CA LYS A 214 -21.23 2.81 -20.39
C LYS A 214 -22.11 1.66 -20.87
N ASN A 215 -21.68 0.42 -20.68
CA ASN A 215 -22.47 -0.75 -21.05
C ASN A 215 -23.78 -0.83 -20.25
N LYS A 216 -23.74 -0.56 -18.94
CA LYS A 216 -24.94 -0.52 -18.10
C LYS A 216 -25.90 0.58 -18.56
N GLN A 217 -25.39 1.77 -18.89
CA GLN A 217 -26.17 2.89 -19.40
C GLN A 217 -26.79 2.60 -20.78
N GLN A 218 -26.06 1.98 -21.71
CA GLN A 218 -26.59 1.60 -23.02
C GLN A 218 -27.70 0.55 -22.91
N ILE A 219 -27.54 -0.48 -22.07
CA ILE A 219 -28.60 -1.46 -21.80
C ILE A 219 -29.87 -0.77 -21.26
N ILE A 220 -29.67 0.24 -20.41
CA ILE A 220 -30.74 1.05 -19.82
C ILE A 220 -31.42 1.97 -20.86
N GLU A 221 -30.68 2.48 -21.84
CA GLU A 221 -31.19 3.34 -22.92
C GLU A 221 -31.94 2.56 -24.01
N ILE A 222 -31.56 1.30 -24.27
CA ILE A 222 -32.18 0.45 -25.28
C ILE A 222 -33.59 -0.04 -24.85
N ASN A 223 -33.87 -0.13 -23.54
CA ASN A 223 -35.18 -0.56 -23.02
C ASN A 223 -35.74 0.44 -21.98
N PRO A 224 -36.25 1.61 -22.41
CA PRO A 224 -36.68 2.68 -21.52
C PRO A 224 -37.83 2.27 -20.57
N THR A 225 -38.69 1.33 -20.98
CA THR A 225 -39.77 0.79 -20.14
C THR A 225 -39.23 -0.10 -19.00
N ASN A 226 -38.14 -0.83 -19.24
CA ASN A 226 -37.51 -1.69 -18.23
C ASN A 226 -36.63 -0.90 -17.26
N LYS A 227 -36.10 0.26 -17.67
CA LYS A 227 -35.34 1.18 -16.80
C LYS A 227 -36.12 1.55 -15.55
N ASP A 228 -37.40 1.89 -15.72
CA ASP A 228 -38.25 2.28 -14.60
C ASP A 228 -38.49 1.08 -13.66
N ILE A 229 -38.75 -0.10 -14.22
CA ILE A 229 -38.97 -1.33 -13.46
C ILE A 229 -37.72 -1.76 -12.68
N PHE A 230 -36.53 -1.74 -13.30
CA PHE A 230 -35.29 -2.10 -12.61
C PHE A 230 -34.88 -1.07 -11.54
N LEU A 231 -35.08 0.23 -11.79
CA LEU A 231 -34.88 1.28 -10.77
C LEU A 231 -35.84 1.10 -9.58
N GLN A 232 -37.09 0.70 -9.84
CA GLN A 232 -38.05 0.38 -8.79
C GLN A 232 -37.63 -0.85 -7.98
N ILE A 233 -37.09 -1.90 -8.63
CA ILE A 233 -36.58 -3.10 -7.94
C ILE A 233 -35.33 -2.77 -7.09
N GLU A 234 -34.41 -1.95 -7.59
CA GLU A 234 -33.22 -1.50 -6.84
C GLU A 234 -33.64 -0.68 -5.60
N LYS A 235 -34.61 0.23 -5.76
CA LYS A 235 -35.17 1.01 -4.66
C LYS A 235 -35.90 0.12 -3.64
N LEU A 236 -36.60 -0.92 -4.08
CA LEU A 236 -37.21 -1.92 -3.19
C LEU A 236 -36.15 -2.67 -2.36
N ALA A 237 -35.00 -3.01 -2.96
CA ALA A 237 -33.90 -3.68 -2.26
C ALA A 237 -33.26 -2.77 -1.21
N GLU A 238 -33.10 -1.48 -1.50
CA GLU A 238 -32.64 -0.50 -0.51
C GLU A 238 -33.62 -0.36 0.67
N LEU A 239 -34.93 -0.31 0.40
CA LEU A 239 -35.95 -0.21 1.45
C LEU A 239 -35.98 -1.46 2.34
N LYS A 240 -35.82 -2.65 1.76
CA LYS A 240 -35.63 -3.90 2.49
C LYS A 240 -34.37 -3.86 3.37
N ASN A 241 -33.23 -3.45 2.81
CA ASN A 241 -31.96 -3.37 3.55
C ASN A 241 -32.02 -2.37 4.73
N LYS A 242 -32.90 -1.37 4.63
CA LYS A 242 -33.21 -0.42 5.71
C LYS A 242 -34.26 -0.94 6.71
N ASN A 243 -34.68 -2.20 6.60
CA ASN A 243 -35.76 -2.82 7.37
C ASN A 243 -37.10 -2.05 7.32
N ILE A 244 -37.35 -1.32 6.23
CA ILE A 244 -38.61 -0.60 6.00
C ILE A 244 -39.68 -1.52 5.40
N LEU A 245 -39.24 -2.53 4.64
CA LEU A 245 -40.09 -3.59 4.08
C LEU A 245 -39.71 -4.93 4.69
N THR A 246 -40.70 -5.81 4.86
CA THR A 246 -40.43 -7.21 5.19
C THR A 246 -39.96 -7.99 3.97
N GLU A 247 -39.37 -9.17 4.18
CA GLU A 247 -38.94 -10.06 3.09
C GLU A 247 -40.11 -10.44 2.17
N GLU A 248 -41.27 -10.69 2.76
CA GLU A 248 -42.50 -11.09 2.07
C GLU A 248 -43.02 -9.95 1.17
N GLU A 249 -43.09 -8.73 1.70
CA GLU A 249 -43.51 -7.54 0.94
C GLU A 249 -42.54 -7.20 -0.19
N PHE A 250 -41.25 -7.40 0.03
CA PHE A 250 -40.23 -7.23 -0.99
C PHE A 250 -40.41 -8.24 -2.12
N LEU A 251 -40.60 -9.53 -1.81
CA LEU A 251 -40.78 -10.60 -2.79
C LEU A 251 -42.07 -10.42 -3.60
N GLU A 252 -43.19 -10.06 -2.97
CA GLU A 252 -44.45 -9.80 -3.66
C GLU A 252 -44.32 -8.63 -4.64
N LYS A 253 -43.73 -7.51 -4.22
CA LYS A 253 -43.55 -6.34 -5.10
C LYS A 253 -42.53 -6.59 -6.19
N LYS A 254 -41.44 -7.30 -5.90
CA LYS A 254 -40.42 -7.70 -6.89
C LYS A 254 -41.03 -8.59 -7.98
N THR A 255 -41.80 -9.61 -7.60
CA THR A 255 -42.46 -10.51 -8.57
C THR A 255 -43.48 -9.78 -9.43
N LYS A 256 -44.27 -8.87 -8.86
CA LYS A 256 -45.23 -8.02 -9.60
C LYS A 256 -44.55 -7.07 -10.60
N LEU A 257 -43.39 -6.53 -10.24
CA LEU A 257 -42.60 -5.68 -11.15
C LEU A 257 -41.94 -6.51 -12.26
N LEU A 258 -41.45 -7.70 -11.92
CA LEU A 258 -40.85 -8.62 -12.91
C LEU A 258 -41.86 -9.18 -13.90
N SER A 259 -43.15 -9.29 -13.54
CA SER A 259 -44.19 -9.72 -14.48
C SER A 259 -44.62 -8.65 -15.49
N GLN A 260 -44.05 -7.43 -15.40
CA GLN A 260 -44.29 -6.33 -16.34
C GLN A 260 -43.21 -6.22 -17.43
N ILE A 261 -42.25 -7.15 -17.42
CA ILE A 261 -41.14 -7.30 -18.38
C ILE A 261 -41.40 -8.56 -19.20
#